data_AF-A0A3D1IXS3-F1
#
_entry.id   AF-A0A3D1IXS3-F1
#
_cell.length_a   1.000
_cell.length_b   1.000
_cell.length_c   1.000
_cell.angle_alpha   90.00
_cell.angle_beta   90.00
_cell.angle_gamma   90.00
#
_symmetry.space_group_name_H-M   'P 1'
#
loop_
_entity.id
_entity.type
_entity.pdbx_description
1 polymer ?
#
loop_
_entity_poly.entity_id
_entity_poly.type
_entity_poly.pdbx_seq_one_letter_code
_entity_poly.pdbx_strand_id
1 'polypeptide(L)' 'MSGLDGFSIRILSELQRDARQTIQQIAQRIGLSSTPCWKRIKDMEKDGVIRGYTALVDRDKVG' A
#
# COMPACT_ATOMS: atom_id res chain seq x y z
N MET A 1 10.56 -4.80 17.67
CA MET A 1 9.98 -3.98 16.58
C MET A 1 10.83 -4.21 15.34
N SER A 2 10.38 -5.09 14.45
CA SER A 2 11.04 -5.29 13.17
C SER A 2 10.77 -4.04 12.33
N GLY A 3 11.77 -3.17 12.18
CA GLY A 3 11.63 -1.92 11.45
C GLY A 3 11.19 -2.17 10.00
N LEU A 4 10.33 -1.30 9.46
CA LEU A 4 9.99 -1.34 8.04
C LEU A 4 11.26 -1.16 7.20
N ASP A 5 11.47 -2.05 6.22
CA ASP A 5 12.53 -1.89 5.24
C ASP A 5 12.20 -0.76 4.25
N GLY A 6 13.22 -0.27 3.53
CA GLY A 6 13.05 0.84 2.59
C GLY A 6 12.04 0.57 1.48
N PHE A 7 11.88 -0.71 1.08
CA PHE A 7 10.86 -1.10 0.11
C PHE A 7 9.45 -1.02 0.69
N SER A 8 9.24 -1.47 1.91
CA SER A 8 7.94 -1.38 2.59
C SER A 8 7.51 0.07 2.76
N ILE A 9 8.45 0.97 3.09
CA ILE A 9 8.17 2.42 3.13
C ILE A 9 7.71 2.93 1.76
N ARG A 10 8.40 2.55 0.67
CA ARG A 10 8.01 2.95 -0.70
C ARG A 10 6.66 2.37 -1.12
N ILE A 11 6.36 1.12 -0.75
CA ILE A 11 5.05 0.50 -0.98
C ILE A 11 3.95 1.31 -0.28
N LEU A 12 4.16 1.67 0.98
CA LEU A 12 3.20 2.49 1.73
C LEU A 12 2.99 3.86 1.07
N SER A 13 4.07 4.48 0.58
CA SER A 13 3.96 5.75 -0.15
C SER A 13 3.10 5.63 -1.41
N GLU A 14 3.27 4.56 -2.20
CA GLU A 14 2.44 4.33 -3.40
C GLU A 14 0.99 3.99 -3.03
N LEU A 15 0.74 3.20 -1.99
CA LEU A 15 -0.62 2.88 -1.53
C LEU A 15 -1.35 4.10 -0.95
N GLN A 16 -0.65 4.97 -0.21
CA GLN A 16 -1.23 6.22 0.30
C GLN A 16 -1.56 7.19 -0.83
N ARG A 17 -0.73 7.21 -1.88
CA ARG A 17 -0.98 8.03 -3.06
C ARG A 17 -2.18 7.55 -3.87
N ASP A 18 -2.25 6.24 -4.13
CA ASP A 18 -3.40 5.61 -4.78
C ASP A 18 -3.47 4.13 -4.40
N ALA A 19 -4.39 3.81 -3.49
CA ALA A 19 -4.64 2.47 -2.99
C ALA A 19 -5.26 1.53 -4.04
N ARG A 20 -5.72 2.06 -5.18
CA ARG A 20 -6.32 1.25 -6.26
C ARG A 20 -5.28 0.75 -7.26
N GLN A 21 -4.02 1.15 -7.11
CA GLN A 21 -2.94 0.63 -7.93
C GLN A 21 -2.83 -0.88 -7.77
N THR A 22 -2.62 -1.58 -8.89
CA THR A 22 -2.34 -3.01 -8.83
C THR A 22 -0.96 -3.23 -8.22
N ILE A 23 -0.76 -4.39 -7.61
CA ILE A 23 0.52 -4.76 -7.02
C ILE A 23 1.63 -4.74 -8.07
N GLN A 24 1.31 -5.08 -9.32
CA GLN A 24 2.25 -5.05 -10.44
C GLN A 24 2.67 -3.62 -10.79
N GLN A 25 1.75 -2.65 -10.75
CA GLN A 25 2.07 -1.23 -10.93
C GLN A 25 2.95 -0.70 -9.81
N ILE A 26 2.62 -1.02 -8.55
CA ILE A 26 3.42 -0.62 -7.38
C ILE A 26 4.83 -1.21 -7.49
N ALA A 27 4.94 -2.51 -7.76
CA ALA A 27 6.20 -3.22 -7.90
C ALA A 27 7.09 -2.61 -9.00
N GLN A 28 6.51 -2.30 -10.16
CA GLN A 28 7.22 -1.64 -11.26
C GLN A 28 7.77 -0.27 -10.86
N ARG A 29 7.00 0.54 -10.12
CA ARG A 29 7.41 1.89 -9.67
C ARG A 29 8.53 1.87 -8.65
N ILE A 30 8.54 0.88 -7.76
CA ILE A 30 9.53 0.79 -6.68
C ILE A 30 10.75 -0.06 -7.05
N GLY A 31 10.75 -0.70 -8.23
CA GLY A 31 11.85 -1.55 -8.70
C GLY A 31 11.87 -2.95 -8.08
N LEU A 32 10.69 -3.51 -7.76
CA LEU A 32 10.52 -4.88 -7.27
C LEU A 32 9.71 -5.75 -8.24
N SER A 33 9.77 -7.06 -8.06
CA SER A 33 8.83 -7.99 -8.68
C SER A 33 7.52 -8.07 -7.89
N SER A 34 6.45 -8.50 -8.54
CA SER A 34 5.10 -8.52 -7.95
C SER A 34 4.99 -9.41 -6.70
N THR A 35 5.65 -10.57 -6.69
CA THR A 35 5.58 -11.54 -5.58
C THR A 35 6.11 -11.00 -4.24
N PRO A 36 7.35 -10.45 -4.14
CA PRO A 36 7.84 -9.87 -2.89
C PRO A 36 7.07 -8.59 -2.49
N CYS A 37 6.54 -7.83 -3.46
CA CYS A 37 5.67 -6.69 -3.19
C CYS A 37 4.35 -7.15 -2.53
N TRP A 38 3.70 -8.18 -3.09
CA TRP A 38 2.48 -8.77 -2.53
C TRP A 38 2.71 -9.28 -1.10
N LYS A 39 3.80 -10.02 -0.89
CA LYS A 39 4.13 -10.57 0.43
C LYS A 39 4.29 -9.47 1.48
N ARG A 40 5.01 -8.38 1.14
CA ARG A 40 5.19 -7.23 2.04
C ARG A 40 3.88 -6.55 2.39
N ILE A 41 3.00 -6.35 1.41
CA ILE A 41 1.67 -5.79 1.65
C ILE A 41 0.90 -6.69 2.63
N LYS A 42 0.91 -8.02 2.40
CA LYS A 42 0.25 -8.97 3.30
C LYS A 42 0.83 -9.00 4.71
N ASP A 43 2.15 -8.96 4.83
CA ASP A 43 2.81 -8.91 6.13
C ASP A 43 2.46 -7.61 6.86
N MET A 44 2.48 -6.46 6.17
CA MET A 44 2.08 -5.17 6.75
C MET A 44 0.60 -5.09 7.13
N GLU A 45 -0.31 -5.70 6.36
CA GLU A 45 -1.72 -5.85 6.73
C GLU A 45 -1.88 -6.70 7.99
N LYS A 46 -1.20 -7.85 8.03
CA LYS A 46 -1.26 -8.77 9.17
C LYS A 46 -0.70 -8.16 10.44
N ASP A 47 0.39 -7.39 10.33
CA ASP A 47 1.07 -6.73 11.44
C ASP A 47 0.35 -5.43 11.87
N GLY A 48 -0.74 -5.04 11.19
CA GLY A 48 -1.53 -3.85 11.51
C GLY A 48 -0.90 -2.53 11.08
N VAL A 49 0.19 -2.57 10.31
CA VAL A 49 0.81 -1.39 9.68
C VAL A 49 -0.15 -0.80 8.64
N ILE A 50 -0.76 -1.66 7.82
CA ILE A 50 -1.89 -1.29 6.95
C ILE A 50 -3.17 -1.64 7.69
N ARG A 51 -3.87 -0.61 8.19
CA ARG A 51 -5.11 -0.78 8.97
C ARG A 51 -6.36 -0.97 8.10
N GLY A 52 -6.30 -0.59 6.84
CA GLY A 52 -7.42 -0.68 5.91
C GLY A 52 -7.29 0.30 4.76
N TYR A 53 -8.20 0.17 3.80
CA TYR A 53 -8.31 1.02 2.62
C TYR A 53 -9.65 1.75 2.67
N THR A 54 -9.64 3.05 2.41
CA THR A 54 -10.84 3.88 2.49
C THR A 54 -11.02 4.71 1.22
N ALA A 55 -12.27 5.01 0.88
CA ALA A 55 -12.62 6.00 -0.12
C ALA A 55 -12.82 7.35 0.57
N LEU A 56 -12.22 8.41 0.02
CA LEU A 56 -12.52 9.78 0.44
C LEU A 56 -13.73 10.26 -0.34
N VAL A 57 -14.81 10.59 0.37
CA VAL A 57 -16.10 10.99 -0.22
C VAL A 57 -16.30 12.48 -0.01
N ASP A 58 -16.76 13.15 -1.07
CA ASP A 58 -17.16 14.55 -1.02
C ASP A 58 -18.51 14.65 -0.30
N ARG A 59 -18.49 15.27 0.89
CA ARG A 59 -19.67 15.40 1.74
C ARG A 59 -20.79 16.18 1.05
N ASP A 60 -20.47 17.25 0.32
CA ASP A 60 -21.46 18.15 -0.27
C ASP A 60 -22.23 17.51 -1.42
N LYS A 61 -21.69 16.42 -2.01
CA LYS A 61 -22.32 15.68 -3.12
C LYS A 61 -23.16 14.50 -2.68
N VAL A 62 -23.10 14.12 -1.40
CA VAL A 62 -23.75 12.91 -0.89
C VAL A 62 -24.82 13.18 0.19
N GLY A 63 -25.12 14.44 0.49
CA GLY A 63 -26.18 14.81 1.45
C GLY A 63 -26.30 16.31 1.68
#